data_AF-A0A1I7VRI0-F1
#
_entry.id   AF-A0A1I7VRI0-F1
#
_cell.length_a   1.000
_cell.length_b   1.000
_cell.length_c   1.000
_cell.angle_alpha   90.00
_cell.angle_beta   90.00
_cell.angle_gamma   90.00
#
_symmetry.space_group_name_H-M   'P 1'
#
loop_
_entity.id
_entity.type
_entity.pdbx_description
1 polymer ?
#
loop_
_entity_poly.entity_id
_entity_poly.type
_entity_poly.pdbx_seq_one_letter_code
_entity_poly.pdbx_strand_id
1 'polypeptide(L)' 'MEKDQPEEEYDYLERAIRKTGCWEEHLACAECMGDTRDWRACKEELQKFRDCMQNYMKDKVVPSGKASN' A
#
# COMPACT_ATOMS: atom_id res chain seq x y z
N MET A 1 -9.41 30.22 -5.90
CA MET A 1 -9.23 29.29 -4.75
C MET A 1 -9.04 27.92 -5.36
N GLU A 2 -7.78 27.48 -5.43
CA GLU A 2 -7.35 26.23 -6.03
C GLU A 2 -8.18 25.04 -5.52
N LYS A 3 -8.87 24.34 -6.43
CA LYS A 3 -9.22 22.93 -6.27
C LYS A 3 -8.03 22.14 -6.81
N ASP A 4 -6.95 22.12 -6.05
CA ASP A 4 -5.94 21.08 -6.20
C ASP A 4 -6.67 19.74 -6.00
N GLN A 5 -6.51 18.78 -6.91
CA GLN A 5 -7.32 17.56 -7.01
C GLN A 5 -6.75 16.44 -6.13
N PRO A 6 -7.19 16.25 -4.87
CA PRO A 6 -6.81 15.07 -4.10
C PRO A 6 -7.43 13.79 -4.66
N GLU A 7 -8.67 13.85 -5.19
CA GLU A 7 -9.39 12.63 -5.59
C GLU A 7 -8.71 11.83 -6.71
N GLU A 8 -8.07 12.49 -7.68
CA GLU A 8 -7.34 11.78 -8.74
C GLU A 8 -6.00 11.22 -8.26
N GLU A 9 -5.33 11.90 -7.32
CA GLU A 9 -4.04 11.45 -6.78
C GLU A 9 -4.20 10.27 -5.81
N TYR A 10 -5.21 10.32 -4.93
CA TYR A 10 -5.57 9.20 -4.07
C TYR A 10 -5.93 7.95 -4.90
N ASP A 11 -6.70 8.12 -5.98
CA ASP A 11 -7.06 7.03 -6.87
C ASP A 11 -5.82 6.43 -7.59
N TYR A 12 -4.83 7.25 -7.99
CA TYR A 12 -3.58 6.74 -8.55
C TYR A 12 -2.82 5.87 -7.54
N LEU A 13 -2.71 6.32 -6.29
CA LEU A 13 -2.04 5.58 -5.23
C LEU A 13 -2.78 4.27 -4.92
N GLU A 14 -4.10 4.31 -4.75
CA GLU A 14 -4.91 3.10 -4.50
C GLU A 14 -4.78 2.09 -5.64
N ARG A 15 -4.86 2.54 -6.89
CA ARG A 15 -4.64 1.69 -8.06
C ARG A 15 -3.23 1.08 -8.09
N ALA A 16 -2.21 1.84 -7.67
CA ALA A 16 -0.84 1.34 -7.59
C ALA A 16 -0.72 0.25 -6.50
N ILE A 17 -1.29 0.47 -5.33
CA ILE A 17 -1.29 -0.50 -4.22
C ILE A 17 -2.08 -1.76 -4.59
N ARG A 18 -3.23 -1.63 -5.24
CA ARG A 18 -4.00 -2.80 -5.72
C ARG A 18 -3.21 -3.66 -6.71
N LYS A 19 -2.33 -3.05 -7.52
CA LYS A 19 -1.45 -3.78 -8.45
C LYS A 19 -0.31 -4.54 -7.74
N THR A 20 0.07 -4.15 -6.52
CA THR A 20 1.12 -4.85 -5.78
C THR A 20 0.60 -6.06 -5.02
N GLY A 21 -0.72 -6.16 -4.83
CA GLY A 21 -1.34 -7.18 -3.98
C GLY A 21 -1.36 -6.82 -2.50
N CYS A 22 -0.75 -5.69 -2.10
CA CYS A 22 -0.67 -5.25 -0.71
C CYS A 22 -1.86 -4.39 -0.26
N TRP A 23 -3.04 -4.62 -0.85
CA TRP A 23 -4.23 -3.81 -0.61
C TRP A 23 -4.84 -4.09 0.76
N GLU A 24 -4.78 -5.33 1.23
CA GLU A 24 -5.31 -5.72 2.54
C GLU A 24 -4.52 -5.06 3.68
N GLU A 25 -3.19 -5.03 3.58
CA GLU A 25 -2.34 -4.37 4.58
C GLU A 25 -2.50 -2.84 4.55
N HIS A 26 -2.78 -2.26 3.38
CA HIS A 26 -3.12 -0.85 3.25
C HIS A 26 -4.44 -0.51 3.97
N LEU A 27 -5.48 -1.33 3.77
CA LEU A 27 -6.75 -1.16 4.46
C LEU A 27 -6.59 -1.29 5.97
N ALA A 28 -5.84 -2.29 6.45
CA ALA A 28 -5.55 -2.45 7.88
C ALA A 28 -4.83 -1.21 8.46
N CYS A 29 -3.87 -0.62 7.72
CA CYS A 29 -3.25 0.64 8.12
C CYS A 29 -4.27 1.79 8.17
N ALA A 30 -5.14 1.90 7.16
CA ALA A 30 -6.15 2.96 7.08
C ALA A 30 -7.17 2.85 8.22
N GLU A 31 -7.61 1.64 8.55
CA GLU A 31 -8.49 1.35 9.68
C GLU A 31 -7.82 1.74 11.00
N CYS A 32 -6.59 1.29 11.25
CA CYS A 32 -5.87 1.65 12.48
C CYS A 32 -5.66 3.18 12.62
N MET A 33 -5.36 3.87 11.51
CA MET A 33 -5.25 5.34 11.50
C MET A 33 -6.61 6.02 11.76
N GLY A 34 -7.71 5.44 11.27
CA GLY A 34 -9.07 5.90 11.55
C GLY A 34 -9.45 5.76 13.02
N ASP A 35 -9.10 4.64 13.64
CA ASP A 35 -9.42 4.33 15.03
C ASP A 35 -8.52 5.05 16.03
N THR A 36 -7.21 4.95 15.85
CA THR A 36 -6.24 5.40 16.84
C THR A 36 -5.79 6.84 16.60
N ARG A 37 -5.79 7.29 15.34
CA ARG A 37 -5.27 8.61 14.90
C ARG A 37 -3.82 8.87 15.31
N ASP A 38 -3.10 7.85 15.76
CA ASP A 38 -1.68 7.85 16.05
C ASP A 38 -0.99 6.72 15.27
N TRP A 39 -0.18 7.12 14.30
CA TRP A 39 0.58 6.19 13.47
C TRP A 39 1.62 5.38 14.26
N ARG A 40 2.02 5.82 15.46
CA ARG A 40 2.93 5.06 16.33
C ARG A 40 2.27 3.82 16.92
N ALA A 41 0.97 3.87 17.17
CA ALA A 41 0.20 2.72 17.61
C ALA A 41 0.00 1.73 16.46
N CYS A 42 -0.11 2.23 15.22
CA CYS A 42 -0.27 1.44 14.00
C CYS A 42 1.05 0.88 13.43
N LYS A 43 2.08 0.74 14.28
CA LYS A 43 3.41 0.33 13.84
C LYS A 43 3.41 -1.08 13.26
N GLU A 44 2.59 -1.98 13.79
CA GLU A 44 2.50 -3.36 13.34
C GLU A 44 1.90 -3.43 11.93
N GLU A 45 0.81 -2.72 11.69
CA GLU A 45 0.11 -2.60 10.42
C GLU A 45 1.03 -1.97 9.37
N LEU A 46 1.73 -0.89 9.74
CA LEU A 46 2.72 -0.24 8.88
C LEU A 46 3.89 -1.16 8.53
N GLN A 47 4.32 -2.02 9.46
CA GLN A 47 5.36 -3.02 9.19
C GLN A 47 4.86 -4.07 8.20
N LYS A 48 3.65 -4.62 8.38
CA LYS A 48 3.05 -5.57 7.44
C LYS A 48 2.96 -4.99 6.03
N PHE A 49 2.47 -3.75 5.90
CA PHE A 49 2.38 -3.06 4.61
C PHE A 49 3.76 -2.87 3.97
N ARG A 50 4.76 -2.45 4.76
CA ARG A 50 6.14 -2.30 4.30
C ARG A 50 6.73 -3.62 3.82
N ASP A 51 6.53 -4.70 4.58
CA ASP A 51 7.07 -6.02 4.26
C ASP A 51 6.45 -6.56 2.97
N CYS A 52 5.14 -6.40 2.79
CA CYS A 52 4.47 -6.75 1.54
C CYS A 52 5.03 -5.98 0.34
N MET A 53 5.18 -4.65 0.46
CA MET A 53 5.76 -3.83 -0.60
C MET A 53 7.22 -4.19 -0.90
N GLN A 54 8.01 -4.52 0.12
CA GLN A 54 9.38 -5.00 -0.06
C GLN A 54 9.43 -6.35 -0.78
N ASN A 55 8.51 -7.27 -0.48
CA ASN A 55 8.42 -8.54 -1.20
C ASN A 55 8.05 -8.33 -2.66
N TYR A 56 7.04 -7.49 -2.94
CA TYR A 56 6.70 -7.09 -4.31
C TYR A 56 7.90 -6.47 -5.05
N MET A 57 8.68 -5.62 -4.39
CA MET A 57 9.89 -5.03 -4.98
C MET A 57 10.96 -6.09 -5.27
N LYS A 58 11.18 -7.05 -4.37
CA LYS A 58 12.10 -8.17 -4.61
C LYS A 58 11.65 -9.02 -5.80
N ASP A 59 10.36 -9.32 -5.89
CA ASP A 59 9.77 -10.08 -7.00
C ASP A 59 9.85 -9.32 -8.32
N LYS A 60 9.76 -7.98 -8.32
CA LYS A 60 9.89 -7.12 -9.50
C LYS A 60 11.33 -6.86 -9.94
N VAL A 61 12.30 -6.93 -9.03
CA VAL A 61 13.74 -6.85 -9.34
C VAL A 61 14.24 -8.14 -10.00
N VAL A 62 13.50 -9.24 -9.87
CA VAL A 62 13.62 -10.38 -10.79
C VAL A 62 12.83 -10.02 -12.06
N PRO A 63 13.46 -9.95 -13.25
CA PRO A 63 12.74 -9.63 -14.47
C PRO A 63 11.67 -10.68 -14.70
N SER A 64 10.40 -10.23 -14.65
CA SER A 64 9.20 -10.92 -15.13
C SER A 64 9.52 -11.86 -16.29
N GLY A 65 9.69 -13.14 -15.95
CA GLY A 65 10.01 -14.21 -16.88
C GLY A 65 10.01 -15.54 -16.13
N LYS A 66 8.83 -16.19 -16.13
CA LYS A 66 8.52 -17.57 -15.68
C LYS A 66 8.05 -17.67 -14.21
N ALA A 67 6.97 -18.35 -13.85
CA ALA A 67 5.92 -19.06 -14.60
C ALA A 67 4.76 -19.28 -13.60
N SER A 68 3.51 -19.09 -14.05
CA SER A 68 2.38 -19.81 -13.45
C SER A 68 2.60 -21.30 -13.69
N ASN A 69 2.45 -22.10 -12.64
CA ASN A 69 2.18 -23.54 -12.77
C ASN A 69 0.80 -23.76 -13.41
#